data_AF-A0A2N1ZEB8-F1
#
_entry.id   AF-A0A2N1ZEB8-F1
#
_cell.length_a   1.000
_cell.length_b   1.000
_cell.length_c   1.000
_cell.angle_alpha   90.00
_cell.angle_beta   90.00
_cell.angle_gamma   90.00
#
_symmetry.space_group_name_H-M   'P 1'
#
loop_
_entity.id
_entity.type
_entity.pdbx_description
1 polymer ?
#
loop_
_entity_poly.entity_id
_entity_poly.type
_entity_poly.pdbx_seq_one_letter_code
_entity_poly.pdbx_strand_id
1 'polypeptide(L)'
;MSFSARHLRMPLCFLLTALGGCALLPAPWFAEEQRYSGLLLVAEGLSTLEPCDGSELRVLEQTDRLEALFNQVAQPGQTAIFVDLLGVEGTDQRLRVGDVIRMQSSGRGCADSAYVTQRWIAQGDSPDWRAELGSAGLQRVDQSVATATPLPVISEELPDVALSYRSLRGMALELLIYPQPCFSASSGDYFHRTAVLMQEGTRLAGCAYRGLQP
;
A
#
# COMPACT_ATOMS: atom_id res chain seq x y z
N MET A 1 5.75 -6.22 -88.92
CA MET A 1 6.79 -6.76 -88.00
C MET A 1 6.82 -5.88 -86.75
N SER A 2 6.72 -6.51 -85.58
CA SER A 2 7.00 -6.04 -84.22
C SER A 2 6.29 -4.80 -83.62
N PHE A 3 5.54 -5.12 -82.54
CA PHE A 3 5.42 -4.47 -81.23
C PHE A 3 5.18 -2.95 -81.11
N SER A 4 4.13 -2.58 -80.37
CA SER A 4 4.34 -1.99 -79.03
C SER A 4 3.02 -1.87 -78.26
N ALA A 5 2.88 -2.66 -77.19
CA ALA A 5 1.89 -2.43 -76.15
C ALA A 5 2.36 -1.27 -75.27
N ARG A 6 1.51 -0.26 -75.07
CA ARG A 6 1.73 0.75 -74.02
C ARG A 6 0.55 0.77 -73.06
N HIS A 7 0.87 0.35 -71.85
CA HIS A 7 0.04 0.39 -70.66
C HIS A 7 -0.39 1.82 -70.35
N LEU A 8 -1.70 2.05 -70.22
CA LEU A 8 -2.25 3.23 -69.59
C LEU A 8 -2.53 2.89 -68.12
N ARG A 9 -1.63 3.27 -67.23
CA ARG A 9 -1.83 3.18 -65.77
C ARG A 9 -2.81 4.27 -65.36
N MET A 10 -4.02 3.85 -65.02
CA MET A 10 -5.11 4.68 -64.49
C MET A 10 -4.81 5.07 -63.03
N PRO A 11 -4.95 6.34 -62.63
CA PRO A 11 -4.63 6.79 -61.28
C PRO A 11 -5.79 6.45 -60.35
N LEU A 12 -5.56 5.56 -59.38
CA LEU A 12 -6.51 5.28 -58.30
C LEU A 12 -6.39 6.38 -57.24
N CYS A 13 -7.02 7.51 -57.51
CA CYS A 13 -7.32 8.52 -56.52
C CYS A 13 -8.62 8.12 -55.80
N PHE A 14 -8.71 8.51 -54.52
CA PHE A 14 -9.91 8.46 -53.67
C PHE A 14 -10.38 7.09 -53.16
N LEU A 15 -9.87 6.67 -51.99
CA LEU A 15 -10.66 5.98 -50.95
C LEU A 15 -9.85 5.80 -49.66
N LEU A 16 -9.47 6.92 -49.01
CA LEU A 16 -8.81 6.91 -47.70
C LEU A 16 -9.29 8.10 -46.85
N THR A 17 -10.59 8.15 -46.57
CA THR A 17 -11.17 9.04 -45.54
C THR A 17 -12.37 8.38 -44.90
N ALA A 18 -12.17 7.67 -43.78
CA ALA A 18 -13.11 7.57 -42.65
C ALA A 18 -12.62 6.56 -41.59
N LEU A 19 -11.54 6.88 -40.89
CA LEU A 19 -11.25 6.28 -39.58
C LEU A 19 -10.71 7.38 -38.65
N GLY A 20 -11.57 8.35 -38.36
CA GLY A 20 -11.33 9.38 -37.34
C GLY A 20 -12.48 9.36 -36.34
N GLY A 21 -12.26 8.76 -35.18
CA GLY A 21 -13.28 8.65 -34.15
C GLY A 21 -12.89 7.76 -32.98
N CYS A 22 -11.77 8.05 -32.31
CA CYS A 22 -11.61 7.61 -30.92
C CYS A 22 -11.96 8.79 -30.01
N ALA A 23 -13.01 8.56 -29.22
CA ALA A 23 -13.65 9.45 -28.28
C ALA A 23 -12.69 10.34 -27.45
N LEU A 24 -12.88 11.66 -27.58
CA LEU A 24 -12.52 12.63 -26.55
C LEU A 24 -13.60 12.58 -25.45
N LEU A 25 -13.56 11.55 -24.61
CA LEU A 25 -14.21 11.64 -23.31
C LEU A 25 -13.18 12.23 -22.34
N PRO A 26 -13.39 13.41 -21.75
CA PRO A 26 -12.56 13.85 -20.65
C PRO A 26 -12.74 12.83 -19.53
N ALA A 27 -11.67 12.09 -19.22
CA ALA A 27 -11.64 11.33 -17.99
C ALA A 27 -11.95 12.31 -16.85
N PRO A 28 -12.87 11.98 -15.92
CA PRO A 28 -13.03 12.80 -14.73
C PRO A 28 -11.66 12.92 -14.09
N TRP A 29 -11.22 14.14 -13.81
CA TRP A 29 -9.98 14.38 -13.07
C TRP A 29 -10.24 13.94 -11.63
N PHE A 30 -10.21 12.62 -11.38
CA PHE A 30 -10.12 12.10 -10.05
C PHE A 30 -8.75 12.54 -9.53
N ALA A 31 -8.77 13.40 -8.52
CA ALA A 31 -7.54 13.75 -7.82
C ALA A 31 -6.92 12.44 -7.30
N GLU A 32 -5.65 12.23 -7.65
CA GLU A 32 -4.93 11.01 -7.35
C GLU A 32 -4.79 10.86 -5.83
N GLU A 33 -5.13 9.68 -5.32
CA GLU A 33 -4.99 9.38 -3.90
C GLU A 33 -3.50 9.29 -3.55
N GLN A 34 -3.06 10.13 -2.60
CA GLN A 34 -1.68 10.22 -2.16
C GLN A 34 -1.51 9.61 -0.77
N ARG A 35 -0.29 9.17 -0.46
CA ARG A 35 0.05 8.61 0.84
C ARG A 35 0.65 9.66 1.75
N TYR A 36 0.12 9.75 2.97
CA TYR A 36 0.57 10.67 4.01
C TYR A 36 0.91 9.88 5.27
N SER A 37 2.06 10.17 5.87
CA SER A 37 2.48 9.60 7.16
C SER A 37 2.88 10.72 8.09
N GLY A 38 2.47 10.63 9.36
CA GLY A 38 2.69 11.72 10.31
C GLY A 38 2.13 11.44 11.70
N LEU A 39 2.20 12.44 12.56
CA LEU A 39 1.50 12.46 13.84
C LEU A 39 0.10 13.02 13.63
N LEU A 40 -0.91 12.21 13.94
CA LEU A 40 -2.31 12.60 13.95
C LEU A 40 -2.65 13.14 15.34
N LEU A 41 -3.10 14.39 15.39
CA LEU A 41 -3.65 15.02 16.58
C LEU A 41 -5.17 15.13 16.39
N VAL A 42 -5.92 14.67 17.39
CA VAL A 42 -7.39 14.80 17.41
C VAL A 42 -7.76 15.59 18.66
N ALA A 43 -8.23 16.83 18.47
CA ALA A 43 -8.59 17.72 19.56
C ALA A 43 -9.80 18.57 19.19
N GLU A 44 -10.80 18.65 20.07
CA GLU A 44 -11.93 19.60 19.98
C GLU A 44 -12.68 19.56 18.63
N GLY A 45 -12.83 18.37 18.03
CA GLY A 45 -13.50 18.18 16.73
C GLY A 45 -12.65 18.57 15.51
N LEU A 46 -11.35 18.81 15.70
CA LEU A 46 -10.38 19.05 14.66
C LEU A 46 -9.34 17.91 14.62
N SER A 47 -9.13 17.34 13.44
CA SER A 47 -8.00 16.46 13.17
C SER A 47 -6.93 17.19 12.37
N THR A 48 -5.69 17.13 12.85
CA THR A 48 -4.52 17.62 12.11
C THR A 48 -3.46 16.54 11.99
N LEU A 49 -2.72 16.58 10.88
CA LEU A 49 -1.61 15.68 10.60
C LEU A 49 -0.33 16.50 10.46
N GLU A 50 0.64 16.24 11.33
CA GLU A 50 2.00 16.74 11.21
C GLU A 50 2.84 15.72 10.42
N PRO A 51 3.20 15.99 9.15
CA PRO A 51 3.88 15.03 8.29
C PRO A 51 5.28 14.65 8.78
N CYS A 52 5.65 13.39 8.61
CA CYS A 52 6.97 12.87 9.00
C CYS A 52 8.15 13.49 8.24
N ASP A 53 7.91 14.02 7.04
CA ASP A 53 8.93 14.62 6.17
C ASP A 53 9.16 16.12 6.46
N GLY A 54 8.46 16.68 7.45
CA GLY A 54 8.54 18.09 7.81
C GLY A 54 7.82 19.02 6.83
N SER A 55 7.00 18.48 5.92
CA SER A 55 6.10 19.29 5.11
C SER A 55 5.01 19.94 5.97
N GLU A 56 4.27 20.88 5.38
CA GLU A 56 3.29 21.69 6.09
C GLU A 56 2.18 20.85 6.75
N LEU A 57 1.75 21.29 7.94
CA LEU A 57 0.61 20.72 8.67
C LEU A 57 -0.62 20.59 7.76
N ARG A 58 -1.30 19.45 7.84
CA ARG A 58 -2.54 19.19 7.11
C ARG A 58 -3.74 19.19 8.04
N VAL A 59 -4.81 19.86 7.64
CA VAL A 59 -6.12 19.76 8.31
C VAL A 59 -6.88 18.62 7.63
N LEU A 60 -7.38 17.67 8.42
CA LEU A 60 -8.11 16.52 7.89
C LEU A 60 -9.62 16.79 7.94
N GLU A 61 -10.35 16.25 6.96
CA GLU A 61 -11.80 16.11 7.08
C GLU A 61 -12.11 15.12 8.21
N GLN A 62 -12.67 15.62 9.32
CA GLN A 62 -13.07 14.79 10.44
C GLN A 62 -14.16 13.80 10.00
N THR A 63 -13.97 12.52 10.29
CA THR A 63 -14.99 11.49 10.08
C THR A 63 -15.12 10.63 11.33
N ASP A 64 -16.33 10.14 11.59
CA ASP A 64 -16.60 9.24 12.72
C ASP A 64 -15.69 8.01 12.69
N ARG A 65 -15.33 7.52 11.48
CA ARG A 65 -14.44 6.37 11.30
C ARG A 65 -13.01 6.67 11.77
N LEU A 66 -12.45 7.82 11.39
CA LEU A 66 -11.11 8.22 11.79
C LEU A 66 -11.05 8.43 13.31
N GLU A 67 -12.06 9.11 13.86
CA GLU A 67 -12.15 9.39 15.29
C GLU A 67 -12.30 8.12 16.12
N ALA A 68 -13.18 7.21 15.70
CA ALA A 68 -13.37 5.93 16.37
C ALA A 68 -12.08 5.09 16.35
N LEU A 69 -11.35 5.09 15.23
CA LEU A 69 -10.08 4.37 15.13
C LEU A 69 -9.01 5.01 16.04
N PHE A 70 -8.91 6.34 16.05
CA PHE A 70 -8.01 7.05 16.95
C PHE A 70 -8.31 6.71 18.42
N ASN A 71 -9.57 6.78 18.83
CA ASN A 71 -9.99 6.48 20.20
C ASN A 71 -9.76 5.01 20.58
N GLN A 72 -9.76 4.10 19.60
CA GLN A 72 -9.47 2.68 19.82
C GLN A 72 -7.96 2.40 19.97
N VAL A 73 -7.12 3.12 19.23
CA VAL A 73 -5.66 2.89 19.20
C VAL A 73 -4.95 3.71 20.27
N ALA A 74 -5.35 4.96 20.50
CA ALA A 74 -4.72 5.87 21.44
C ALA A 74 -4.77 5.31 22.87
N GLN A 75 -3.63 5.35 23.56
CA GLN A 75 -3.56 5.01 24.98
C GLN A 75 -4.08 6.16 25.83
N PRO A 76 -4.55 5.90 27.06
CA PRO A 76 -5.05 6.94 27.95
C PRO A 76 -4.06 8.11 28.11
N GLY A 77 -4.52 9.33 27.81
CA GLY A 77 -3.73 10.55 27.89
C GLY A 77 -2.94 10.89 26.61
N GLN A 78 -2.94 10.03 25.59
CA GLN A 78 -2.36 10.38 24.29
C GLN A 78 -3.31 11.30 23.52
N THR A 79 -2.81 12.47 23.13
CA THR A 79 -3.50 13.43 22.25
C THR A 79 -2.97 13.40 20.81
N ALA A 80 -1.87 12.67 20.59
CA ALA A 80 -1.23 12.51 19.30
C ALA A 80 -0.68 11.09 19.16
N ILE A 81 -0.91 10.45 18.02
CA ILE A 81 -0.37 9.13 17.68
C ILE A 81 0.05 9.08 16.22
N PHE A 82 0.89 8.13 15.85
CA PHE A 82 1.33 7.99 14.46
C PHE A 82 0.20 7.45 13.58
N VAL A 83 0.07 7.99 12.37
CA VAL A 83 -0.80 7.45 11.32
C VAL A 83 -0.07 7.43 9.98
N ASP A 84 -0.41 6.44 9.18
CA ASP A 84 -0.04 6.31 7.78
C ASP A 84 -1.33 6.01 7.01
N LEU A 85 -1.70 6.88 6.09
CA LEU A 85 -3.00 6.87 5.43
C LEU A 85 -2.88 7.27 3.96
N LEU A 86 -3.91 6.93 3.22
CA LEU A 86 -4.18 7.46 1.91
C LEU A 86 -5.19 8.61 2.01
N GLY A 87 -5.06 9.61 1.16
CA GLY A 87 -5.99 10.72 1.12
C GLY A 87 -5.92 11.52 -0.17
N VAL A 88 -6.92 12.37 -0.35
CA VAL A 88 -7.08 13.25 -1.52
C VAL A 88 -7.22 14.68 -1.02
N GLU A 89 -6.46 15.61 -1.60
CA GLU A 89 -6.59 17.03 -1.28
C GLU A 89 -7.95 17.56 -1.75
N GLY A 90 -8.74 18.10 -0.82
CA GLY A 90 -9.99 18.77 -1.09
C GLY A 90 -9.79 20.18 -1.62
N THR A 91 -10.80 20.71 -2.32
CA THR A 91 -10.80 22.10 -2.81
C THR A 91 -10.82 23.15 -1.70
N ASP A 92 -11.17 22.75 -0.49
CA ASP A 92 -11.19 23.55 0.74
C ASP A 92 -9.88 23.45 1.54
N GLN A 93 -8.82 22.90 0.94
CA GLN A 93 -7.51 22.64 1.56
C GLN A 93 -7.54 21.62 2.72
N ARG A 94 -8.65 20.88 2.88
CA ARG A 94 -8.73 19.77 3.83
C ARG A 94 -8.36 18.47 3.15
N LEU A 95 -7.59 17.64 3.84
CA LEU A 95 -7.24 16.31 3.40
C LEU A 95 -8.41 15.35 3.67
N ARG A 96 -9.01 14.81 2.62
CA ARG A 96 -10.06 13.81 2.72
C ARG A 96 -9.40 12.45 2.90
N VAL A 97 -9.61 11.82 4.05
CA VAL A 97 -8.98 10.53 4.37
C VAL A 97 -9.69 9.40 3.61
N GLY A 98 -8.92 8.62 2.87
CA GLY A 98 -9.35 7.36 2.26
C GLY A 98 -9.06 6.19 3.19
N ASP A 99 -8.07 5.37 2.85
CA ASP A 99 -7.64 4.23 3.66
C ASP A 99 -6.63 4.61 4.75
N VAL A 100 -6.88 4.23 6.00
CA VAL A 100 -5.81 4.19 7.01
C VAL A 100 -5.02 2.89 6.82
N ILE A 101 -3.70 2.98 6.60
CA ILE A 101 -2.81 1.84 6.38
C ILE A 101 -2.37 1.23 7.70
N ARG A 102 -2.01 2.09 8.65
CA ARG A 102 -1.69 1.76 10.02
C ARG A 102 -1.84 2.99 10.91
N MET A 103 -2.15 2.75 12.17
CA MET A 103 -2.23 3.78 13.21
C MET A 103 -1.63 3.19 14.48
N GLN A 104 -0.68 3.89 15.09
CA GLN A 104 0.15 3.32 16.13
C GLN A 104 0.30 4.27 17.31
N SER A 105 -0.06 3.79 18.49
CA SER A 105 0.11 4.45 19.78
C SER A 105 1.58 4.46 20.24
N SER A 106 2.35 3.50 19.77
CA SER A 106 3.76 3.31 20.10
C SER A 106 4.53 2.66 18.95
N GLY A 107 5.86 2.56 19.07
CA GLY A 107 6.72 1.97 18.05
C GLY A 107 7.48 3.01 17.23
N ARG A 108 7.92 2.61 16.02
CA ARG A 108 8.86 3.43 15.22
C ARG A 108 8.21 4.62 14.53
N GLY A 109 6.93 4.55 14.18
CA GLY A 109 6.21 5.64 13.50
C GLY A 109 7.01 6.25 12.34
N CYS A 110 7.28 7.57 12.42
CA CYS A 110 8.07 8.30 11.41
C CYS A 110 9.51 7.81 11.23
N ALA A 111 10.11 7.11 12.21
CA ALA A 111 11.43 6.49 12.07
C ALA A 111 11.38 5.15 11.31
N ASP A 112 10.19 4.72 10.87
CA ASP A 112 10.07 3.54 10.02
C ASP A 112 10.25 3.85 8.54
N SER A 113 11.39 3.44 7.97
CA SER A 113 11.70 3.57 6.55
C SER A 113 11.42 2.31 5.72
N ALA A 114 11.03 1.19 6.34
CA ALA A 114 10.84 -0.08 5.62
C ALA A 114 9.74 0.04 4.55
N TYR A 115 8.69 0.81 4.82
CA TYR A 115 7.59 1.00 3.88
C TYR A 115 8.02 1.58 2.52
N VAL A 116 9.16 2.27 2.43
CA VAL A 116 9.64 2.85 1.17
C VAL A 116 10.17 1.78 0.21
N THR A 117 10.81 0.74 0.75
CA THR A 117 11.53 -0.27 -0.06
C THR A 117 10.83 -1.62 -0.10
N GLN A 118 9.79 -1.80 0.71
CA GLN A 118 9.03 -3.06 0.78
C GLN A 118 7.65 -2.88 0.15
N ARG A 119 7.11 -3.99 -0.37
CA ARG A 119 5.71 -4.12 -0.82
C ARG A 119 4.80 -4.49 0.35
N TRP A 120 5.24 -5.45 1.16
CA TRP A 120 4.52 -5.88 2.36
C TRP A 120 5.47 -5.95 3.55
N ILE A 121 4.99 -5.46 4.67
CA ILE A 121 5.64 -5.64 5.97
C ILE A 121 4.63 -6.34 6.85
N ALA A 122 5.03 -7.44 7.45
CA ALA A 122 4.22 -8.23 8.36
C ALA A 122 4.98 -8.46 9.67
N GLN A 123 4.25 -8.46 10.78
CA GLN A 123 4.83 -8.66 12.10
C GLN A 123 3.81 -9.23 13.08
N GLY A 124 4.29 -9.92 14.11
CA GLY A 124 3.47 -10.37 15.23
C GLY A 124 4.28 -10.38 16.52
N ASP A 125 3.57 -10.31 17.65
CA ASP A 125 4.17 -10.01 18.95
C ASP A 125 4.30 -11.24 19.87
N SER A 126 3.72 -12.39 19.51
CA SER A 126 3.68 -13.60 20.35
C SER A 126 3.57 -14.89 19.54
N PRO A 127 4.70 -15.54 19.18
CA PRO A 127 6.07 -15.06 19.39
C PRO A 127 6.38 -13.81 18.54
N ASP A 128 7.43 -13.06 18.90
CA ASP A 128 7.90 -11.95 18.08
C ASP A 128 8.42 -12.46 16.72
N TRP A 129 7.95 -11.85 15.65
CA TRP A 129 8.45 -12.09 14.31
C TRP A 129 8.20 -10.90 13.41
N ARG A 130 9.06 -10.74 12.40
CA ARG A 130 8.87 -9.77 11.33
C ARG A 130 9.28 -10.38 10.00
N ALA A 131 8.48 -10.14 8.98
CA ALA A 131 8.77 -10.50 7.60
C ALA A 131 8.56 -9.30 6.69
N GLU A 132 9.45 -9.16 5.71
CA GLU A 132 9.43 -8.09 4.74
C GLU A 132 9.48 -8.70 3.35
N LEU A 133 8.58 -8.25 2.48
CA LEU A 133 8.57 -8.62 1.07
C LEU A 133 8.85 -7.39 0.24
N GLY A 134 9.97 -7.40 -0.48
CA GLY A 134 10.36 -6.36 -1.42
C GLY A 134 10.68 -6.96 -2.79
N SER A 135 11.29 -6.15 -3.65
CA SER A 135 11.68 -6.56 -5.01
C SER A 135 12.72 -7.68 -5.03
N ALA A 136 13.56 -7.75 -3.99
CA ALA A 136 14.54 -8.82 -3.82
C ALA A 136 13.91 -10.15 -3.36
N GLY A 137 12.67 -10.15 -2.89
CA GLY A 137 11.98 -11.33 -2.37
C GLY A 137 11.53 -11.18 -0.91
N LEU A 138 11.16 -12.30 -0.30
CA LEU A 138 10.66 -12.40 1.07
C LEU A 138 11.83 -12.70 2.02
N GLN A 139 11.94 -11.92 3.10
CA GLN A 139 12.93 -12.13 4.15
C GLN A 139 12.28 -12.13 5.52
N ARG A 140 12.81 -12.95 6.43
CA ARG A 140 12.52 -12.86 7.86
C ARG A 140 13.52 -11.91 8.50
N VAL A 141 13.04 -10.88 9.17
CA VAL A 141 13.89 -9.95 9.91
C VAL A 141 14.04 -10.49 11.32
N ASP A 142 15.25 -10.94 11.65
CA ASP A 142 15.61 -11.42 12.98
C ASP A 142 16.69 -10.49 13.54
N GLN A 143 16.47 -9.94 14.73
CA GLN A 143 17.43 -9.04 15.38
C GLN A 143 18.78 -9.73 15.67
N SER A 144 18.80 -11.07 15.73
CA SER A 144 20.00 -11.87 15.98
C SER A 144 20.80 -12.24 14.73
N VAL A 145 20.23 -12.09 13.53
CA VAL A 145 20.88 -12.49 12.27
C VAL A 145 21.14 -11.26 11.42
N ALA A 146 22.41 -10.84 11.38
CA ALA A 146 22.86 -9.59 10.77
C ALA A 146 22.55 -9.42 9.26
N THR A 147 22.17 -10.48 8.55
CA THR A 147 21.80 -10.43 7.12
C THR A 147 20.90 -11.60 6.74
N ALA A 148 19.59 -11.46 6.96
CA ALA A 148 18.64 -12.36 6.31
C ALA A 148 18.67 -12.11 4.80
N THR A 149 18.97 -13.15 4.01
CA THR A 149 18.98 -13.05 2.55
C THR A 149 17.54 -13.13 2.04
N PRO A 150 17.07 -12.16 1.23
CA PRO A 150 15.78 -12.25 0.56
C PRO A 150 15.66 -13.54 -0.27
N LEU A 151 14.54 -14.25 -0.09
CA LEU A 151 14.23 -15.46 -0.82
C LEU A 151 13.29 -15.13 -1.99
N PRO A 152 13.59 -15.61 -3.22
CA PRO A 152 12.67 -15.43 -4.34
C PRO A 152 11.36 -16.16 -4.03
N VAL A 153 10.23 -15.54 -4.42
CA VAL A 153 8.90 -16.05 -4.12
C VAL A 153 8.07 -16.30 -5.38
N ILE A 154 7.13 -17.23 -5.27
CA ILE A 154 5.94 -17.26 -6.12
C ILE A 154 4.80 -16.53 -5.41
N SER A 155 4.04 -15.73 -6.15
CA SER A 155 2.86 -15.04 -5.64
C SER A 155 1.59 -15.66 -6.20
N GLU A 156 0.62 -15.93 -5.33
CA GLU A 156 -0.71 -16.40 -5.68
C GLU A 156 -1.75 -15.46 -5.08
N GLU A 157 -2.70 -15.00 -5.89
CA GLU A 157 -3.81 -14.19 -5.45
C GLU A 157 -5.09 -15.03 -5.46
N LEU A 158 -5.74 -15.10 -4.31
CA LEU A 158 -7.08 -15.63 -4.14
C LEU A 158 -7.99 -14.41 -3.97
N PRO A 159 -8.77 -14.03 -5.01
CA PRO A 159 -9.61 -12.83 -4.97
C PRO A 159 -10.47 -12.79 -3.71
N ASP A 160 -10.48 -11.63 -3.04
CA ASP A 160 -11.22 -11.36 -1.80
C ASP A 160 -10.85 -12.23 -0.57
N VAL A 161 -9.88 -13.14 -0.70
CA VAL A 161 -9.50 -14.08 0.36
C VAL A 161 -8.12 -13.75 0.91
N ALA A 162 -7.07 -13.86 0.08
CA ALA A 162 -5.71 -13.68 0.54
C ALA A 162 -4.72 -13.53 -0.62
N LEU A 163 -3.59 -12.89 -0.32
CA LEU A 163 -2.37 -12.98 -1.12
C LEU A 163 -1.42 -13.97 -0.45
N SER A 164 -0.89 -14.92 -1.19
CA SER A 164 0.17 -15.83 -0.72
C SER A 164 1.49 -15.52 -1.43
N TYR A 165 2.57 -15.47 -0.66
CA TYR A 165 3.94 -15.35 -1.15
C TYR A 165 4.79 -16.47 -0.56
N ARG A 166 5.18 -17.44 -1.39
CA ARG A 166 5.89 -18.64 -0.95
C ARG A 166 7.31 -18.67 -1.49
N SER A 167 8.30 -18.90 -0.64
CA SER A 167 9.70 -19.03 -1.03
C SER A 167 9.90 -20.23 -1.96
N LEU A 168 10.73 -20.06 -2.99
CA LEU A 168 11.01 -21.11 -3.97
C LEU A 168 12.11 -22.08 -3.51
N ARG A 169 13.03 -21.60 -2.67
CA ARG A 169 14.22 -22.33 -2.19
C ARG A 169 14.66 -21.77 -0.84
N GLY A 170 15.52 -22.52 -0.14
CA GLY A 170 16.05 -22.12 1.17
C GLY A 170 15.09 -22.47 2.29
N MET A 171 14.92 -21.55 3.24
CA MET A 171 13.95 -21.70 4.33
C MET A 171 12.52 -21.71 3.76
N ALA A 172 11.71 -22.66 4.19
CA ALA A 172 10.31 -22.75 3.79
C ALA A 172 9.51 -21.65 4.49
N LEU A 173 9.31 -20.54 3.78
CA LEU A 173 8.53 -19.38 4.22
C LEU A 173 7.33 -19.20 3.29
N GLU A 174 6.16 -19.00 3.88
CA GLU A 174 4.98 -18.56 3.16
C GLU A 174 4.30 -17.43 3.94
N LEU A 175 4.16 -16.27 3.30
CA LEU A 175 3.47 -15.11 3.87
C LEU A 175 2.08 -15.02 3.25
N LEU A 176 1.07 -15.16 4.11
CA LEU A 176 -0.33 -14.97 3.77
C LEU A 176 -0.81 -13.61 4.27
N ILE A 177 -1.38 -12.80 3.39
CA ILE A 177 -1.94 -11.48 3.70
C ILE A 177 -3.44 -11.51 3.42
N TYR A 178 -4.24 -11.23 4.43
CA TYR A 178 -5.70 -11.22 4.32
C TYR A 178 -6.25 -9.79 4.37
N PRO A 179 -7.37 -9.49 3.67
CA PRO A 179 -7.88 -8.13 3.50
C PRO A 179 -8.43 -7.49 4.78
N GLN A 180 -8.73 -8.28 5.82
CA GLN A 180 -9.33 -7.81 7.06
C GLN A 180 -8.34 -6.97 7.87
N PRO A 181 -8.82 -5.95 8.62
CA PRO A 181 -7.98 -5.19 9.52
C PRO A 181 -7.46 -6.04 10.68
N CYS A 182 -6.35 -5.62 11.26
CA CYS A 182 -5.67 -6.29 12.35
C CYS A 182 -5.28 -5.29 13.44
N PHE A 183 -5.46 -5.69 14.70
CA PHE A 183 -4.95 -4.97 15.85
C PHE A 183 -3.86 -5.82 16.50
N SER A 184 -2.70 -5.23 16.77
CA SER A 184 -1.66 -5.90 17.55
C SER A 184 -2.21 -6.27 18.92
N ALA A 185 -2.02 -7.53 19.31
CA ALA A 185 -2.48 -8.01 20.61
C ALA A 185 -1.67 -7.42 21.77
N SER A 186 -0.44 -6.96 21.51
CA SER A 186 0.46 -6.42 22.55
C SER A 186 0.27 -4.91 22.75
N SER A 187 0.18 -4.15 21.65
CA SER A 187 0.13 -2.68 21.70
C SER A 187 -1.24 -2.08 21.43
N GLY A 188 -2.16 -2.85 20.84
CA GLY A 188 -3.43 -2.32 20.33
C GLY A 188 -3.28 -1.49 19.05
N ASP A 189 -2.09 -1.46 18.44
CA ASP A 189 -1.87 -0.73 17.19
C ASP A 189 -2.66 -1.33 16.03
N TYR A 190 -3.19 -0.46 15.17
CA TYR A 190 -3.98 -0.82 14.01
C TYR A 190 -3.11 -1.00 12.75
N PHE A 191 -3.47 -2.00 11.96
CA PHE A 191 -2.96 -2.26 10.63
C PHE A 191 -4.10 -2.69 9.71
N HIS A 192 -4.05 -2.25 8.45
CA HIS A 192 -5.15 -2.51 7.51
C HIS A 192 -5.22 -3.96 6.96
N ARG A 193 -4.27 -4.84 7.33
CA ARG A 193 -4.25 -6.25 6.93
C ARG A 193 -3.89 -7.18 8.09
N THR A 194 -4.49 -8.36 8.08
CA THR A 194 -4.06 -9.51 8.89
C THR A 194 -2.98 -10.29 8.12
N ALA A 195 -2.01 -10.82 8.84
CA ALA A 195 -0.96 -11.64 8.27
C ALA A 195 -0.77 -12.97 9.01
N VAL A 196 -0.34 -13.96 8.24
CA VAL A 196 0.14 -15.24 8.77
C VAL A 196 1.44 -15.57 8.08
N LEU A 197 2.49 -15.78 8.87
CA LEU A 197 3.74 -16.34 8.40
C LEU A 197 3.75 -17.84 8.71
N MET A 198 3.81 -18.65 7.67
CA MET A 198 4.12 -20.07 7.80
C MET A 198 5.64 -20.23 7.69
N GLN A 199 6.26 -20.77 8.73
CA GLN A 199 7.69 -21.06 8.76
C GLN A 199 7.89 -22.51 9.18
N GLU A 200 8.40 -23.33 8.26
CA GLU A 200 8.70 -24.75 8.53
C GLU A 200 7.49 -25.50 9.14
N GLY A 201 6.28 -25.18 8.67
CA GLY A 201 5.03 -25.75 9.18
C GLY A 201 4.47 -25.09 10.44
N THR A 202 5.21 -24.17 11.06
CA THR A 202 4.72 -23.36 12.19
C THR A 202 3.93 -22.16 11.69
N ARG A 203 2.73 -21.96 12.24
CA ARG A 203 1.86 -20.82 11.93
C ARG A 203 2.09 -19.68 12.91
N LEU A 204 2.54 -18.54 12.41
CA LEU A 204 2.77 -17.34 13.20
C LEU A 204 1.77 -16.26 12.77
N ALA A 205 0.84 -15.91 13.67
CA ALA A 205 -0.17 -14.90 13.41
C ALA A 205 0.38 -13.48 13.66
N GLY A 206 -0.17 -12.50 12.95
CA GLY A 206 0.22 -11.11 13.12
C GLY A 206 -0.58 -10.16 12.22
N CYS A 207 -0.07 -8.96 12.09
CA CYS A 207 -0.63 -7.88 11.29
C CYS A 207 0.31 -7.51 10.14
N ALA A 208 -0.21 -6.88 9.09
CA ALA A 208 0.60 -6.37 7.99
C ALA A 208 0.12 -5.02 7.47
N TYR A 209 1.06 -4.32 6.85
CA TYR A 209 0.80 -3.11 6.11
C TYR A 209 1.51 -3.11 4.76
N ARG A 210 0.91 -2.40 3.81
CA ARG A 210 1.41 -2.26 2.44
C ARG A 210 2.46 -1.17 2.45
N GLY A 211 3.60 -1.39 1.82
CA GLY A 211 4.57 -0.34 1.56
C GLY A 211 4.25 0.42 0.29
N LEU A 212 5.24 1.11 -0.26
CA LEU A 212 5.17 1.88 -1.50
C LEU A 212 5.62 1.07 -2.72
N GLN A 213 6.35 -0.02 -2.50
CA GLN A 213 6.76 -0.85 -3.62
C GLN A 213 5.53 -1.58 -4.20
N PRO A 214 5.28 -1.51 -5.52
CA PRO A 214 4.23 -2.28 -6.14
C PRO A 214 4.52 -3.78 -6.06
#